data_AF-A0A445I823-F1
#
_entry.id   AF-A0A445I823-F1
#
_cell.length_a   1.000
_cell.length_b   1.000
_cell.length_c   1.000
_cell.angle_alpha   90.00
_cell.angle_beta   90.00
_cell.angle_gamma   90.00
#
_symmetry.space_group_name_H-M   'P 1'
#
loop_
_entity.id
_entity.type
_entity.pdbx_description
1 polymer ?
#
loop_
_entity_poly.entity_id
_entity_poly.type
_entity_poly.pdbx_seq_one_letter_code
_entity_poly.pdbx_strand_id
1 'polypeptide(L)' 'MCHTIKTLFSDFGVHPNVHELDEIPRGNDIEQALSRLGCSPSVPVVFIGGELVGGANEVMSLHLNRSLIPMLRRAGALWV' A
#
# COMPACT_ATOMS: atom_id res chain seq x y z
N MET A 1 7.73 0.55 -9.14
CA MET A 1 7.74 0.60 -7.65
C MET A 1 6.72 -0.34 -7.00
N CYS A 2 5.64 -0.75 -7.69
CA CYS A 2 4.66 -1.70 -7.14
C CYS A 2 5.30 -3.02 -6.68
N HIS A 3 6.23 -3.59 -7.45
CA HIS A 3 6.97 -4.79 -7.06
C HIS A 3 7.73 -4.63 -5.73
N THR A 4 8.39 -3.49 -5.52
CA THR A 4 9.13 -3.21 -4.28
C THR A 4 8.24 -3.28 -3.05
N ILE A 5 7.03 -2.71 -3.13
CA ILE A 5 6.07 -2.74 -2.03
C ILE A 5 5.49 -4.14 -1.81
N LYS A 6 5.21 -4.88 -2.89
CA LYS A 6 4.78 -6.29 -2.79
C LYS A 6 5.85 -7.15 -2.09
N THR A 7 7.12 -7.00 -2.50
CA THR A 7 8.25 -7.71 -1.88
C THR A 7 8.42 -7.32 -0.42
N LEU A 8 8.40 -6.03 -0.09
CA LEU A 8 8.53 -5.57 1.30
C LEU A 8 7.49 -6.21 2.24
N PHE A 9 6.22 -6.25 1.83
CA PHE A 9 5.18 -6.91 2.63
C PHE A 9 5.39 -8.43 2.71
N SER A 10 5.75 -9.06 1.59
CA SER A 10 6.07 -10.49 1.57
C SER A 10 7.23 -10.84 2.51
N ASP A 11 8.26 -9.99 2.59
CA ASP A 11 9.42 -10.18 3.47
C ASP A 11 9.05 -10.10 4.96
N PHE A 12 7.98 -9.38 5.30
CA PHE A 12 7.39 -9.39 6.64
C PHE A 12 6.43 -10.55 6.88
N GLY A 13 6.19 -11.43 5.90
CA GLY A 13 5.17 -12.47 5.99
C GLY A 13 3.74 -11.92 5.94
N VAL A 14 3.55 -10.69 5.46
CA VAL A 14 2.24 -10.09 5.24
C VAL A 14 1.74 -10.49 3.84
N HIS A 15 0.48 -10.91 3.75
CA HIS A 15 -0.19 -11.21 2.49
C HIS A 15 -1.14 -10.06 2.14
N PRO A 16 -0.69 -9.02 1.40
CA PRO A 16 -1.55 -7.92 1.02
C PRO A 16 -2.56 -8.35 -0.05
N ASN A 17 -3.77 -7.78 0.00
CA ASN A 17 -4.68 -7.83 -1.15
C ASN A 17 -4.20 -6.82 -2.19
N VAL A 18 -3.90 -7.29 -3.40
CA VAL A 18 -3.32 -6.48 -4.49
C VAL A 18 -4.37 -6.32 -5.58
N HIS A 19 -4.63 -5.06 -5.95
CA HIS A 19 -5.49 -4.69 -7.06
C HIS A 19 -4.64 -4.09 -8.19
N GLU A 20 -4.45 -4.85 -9.26
CA GLU A 20 -3.76 -4.38 -10.47
C GLU A 20 -4.75 -3.53 -11.29
N LEU A 21 -4.61 -2.20 -11.25
CA LEU A 21 -5.59 -1.31 -11.87
C LEU A 21 -5.64 -1.46 -13.39
N ASP A 22 -4.54 -1.83 -14.04
CA ASP A 22 -4.45 -2.11 -15.47
C ASP A 22 -5.24 -3.36 -15.90
N GLU A 23 -5.55 -4.26 -14.97
CA GLU A 23 -6.34 -5.47 -15.22
C GLU A 23 -7.81 -5.32 -14.82
N ILE A 24 -8.17 -4.25 -14.10
CA ILE A 24 -9.53 -4.02 -13.62
C ILE A 24 -10.36 -3.29 -14.68
N PRO A 25 -11.56 -3.80 -15.04
CA PRO A 25 -12.51 -3.02 -15.84
C PRO A 25 -12.82 -1.69 -15.15
N ARG A 26 -12.54 -0.58 -15.84
CA ARG A 26 -12.62 0.80 -15.30
C ARG A 26 -11.53 1.16 -14.27
N GLY A 27 -10.37 0.50 -14.30
CA GLY A 27 -9.23 0.86 -13.45
C GLY A 27 -8.76 2.30 -13.60
N ASN A 28 -8.90 2.90 -14.78
CA ASN A 28 -8.62 4.32 -15.00
C ASN A 28 -9.53 5.26 -14.16
N ASP A 29 -10.79 4.88 -13.91
CA ASP A 29 -11.68 5.66 -13.05
C ASP A 29 -11.18 5.63 -11.60
N ILE A 30 -10.66 4.47 -11.16
CA ILE A 30 -10.05 4.30 -9.82
C ILE A 30 -8.76 5.12 -9.74
N GLU A 31 -7.90 5.04 -10.75
CA GLU A 31 -6.65 5.80 -10.81
C GLU A 31 -6.92 7.31 -10.74
N GLN A 32 -7.91 7.80 -11.49
CA GLN A 32 -8.32 9.20 -11.45
C GLN A 32 -8.88 9.60 -10.07
N ALA A 33 -9.63 8.72 -9.41
CA ALA A 33 -10.11 8.97 -8.06
C ALA A 33 -8.97 9.06 -7.05
N LEU A 34 -7.96 8.18 -7.16
CA LEU A 34 -6.75 8.22 -6.33
C LEU A 34 -5.95 9.50 -6.56
N SER A 35 -5.80 9.95 -7.81
CA SER A 35 -5.17 11.24 -8.10
C SER A 35 -5.93 12.41 -7.47
N ARG A 36 -7.27 12.40 -7.51
CA ARG A 36 -8.11 13.43 -6.84
C ARG A 36 -7.99 13.40 -5.32
N LEU A 37 -7.67 12.24 -4.74
CA LEU A 37 -7.39 12.08 -3.31
C LEU A 37 -5.99 12.59 -2.92
N GLY A 38 -5.17 13.01 -3.88
CA GLY A 38 -3.82 13.53 -3.66
C GLY A 38 -2.72 12.49 -3.80
N CYS A 39 -3.03 11.26 -4.26
CA CYS A 39 -2.02 10.25 -4.53
C CYS A 39 -1.28 10.58 -5.83
N SER A 40 -0.02 11.03 -5.72
CA SER A 40 0.85 11.34 -6.85
C SER A 40 2.26 10.79 -6.62
N PRO A 41 2.67 9.72 -7.33
CA PRO A 41 1.93 9.00 -8.37
C PRO A 41 0.71 8.25 -7.83
N SER A 42 -0.27 7.99 -8.71
CA SER A 42 -1.52 7.28 -8.43
C SER A 42 -1.33 5.80 -8.08
N VAL A 43 -0.18 5.21 -8.42
CA VAL A 43 0.21 3.84 -8.09
C VAL A 43 1.71 3.74 -7.71
N PRO A 44 2.09 2.88 -6.75
CA PRO A 44 1.20 2.11 -5.87
C PRO A 44 0.54 3.04 -4.84
N VAL A 45 -0.66 2.66 -4.37
CA VAL A 45 -1.30 3.26 -3.19
C VAL A 45 -1.60 2.13 -2.20
N VAL A 46 -1.25 2.36 -0.94
CA VAL A 46 -1.36 1.38 0.13
C VAL A 46 -2.36 1.85 1.17
N PHE A 47 -3.24 0.93 1.56
CA PHE A 47 -4.15 1.07 2.68
C PHE A 47 -3.80 0.05 3.75
N ILE A 48 -3.81 0.43 5.03
CA ILE A 48 -3.55 -0.47 6.17
C ILE A 48 -4.66 -0.27 7.19
N GLY A 49 -5.39 -1.35 7.52
CA GLY A 49 -6.50 -1.28 8.48
C GLY A 49 -7.66 -0.38 8.04
N GLY A 50 -7.82 -0.16 6.72
CA GLY A 50 -8.83 0.74 6.15
C GLY A 50 -8.36 2.18 5.92
N GLU A 51 -7.20 2.57 6.46
CA GLU A 51 -6.67 3.93 6.35
C GLU A 51 -5.71 4.08 5.17
N LEU A 52 -5.79 5.23 4.48
CA LEU A 52 -4.84 5.58 3.41
C LEU A 52 -3.46 5.88 4.00
N VAL A 53 -2.48 5.05 3.65
CA VAL A 53 -1.08 5.24 4.08
C VAL A 53 -0.30 6.09 3.09
N GLY A 54 -0.58 5.94 1.80
CA GLY A 54 0.09 6.67 0.73
C GLY A 54 0.77 5.76 -0.27
N GLY A 55 1.79 6.27 -0.95
CA GLY A 55 2.51 5.56 -1.99
C GLY A 55 3.75 4.85 -1.46
N ALA A 56 4.63 4.50 -2.40
CA ALA A 56 5.86 3.77 -2.05
C ALA A 56 6.76 4.56 -1.10
N ASN A 57 6.85 5.87 -1.24
CA ASN A 57 7.71 6.72 -0.40
C ASN A 57 7.22 6.75 1.04
N GLU A 58 5.92 6.94 1.25
CA GLU A 58 5.31 6.97 2.58
C GLU A 58 5.50 5.62 3.30
N VAL A 59 5.27 4.51 2.60
CA VAL A 59 5.48 3.16 3.15
C VAL A 59 6.96 2.94 3.51
N MET A 60 7.89 3.35 2.65
CA MET A 60 9.31 3.25 2.95
C MET A 60 9.73 4.15 4.12
N SER A 61 9.20 5.36 4.23
CA SER A 61 9.42 6.23 5.39
C SER A 61 8.94 5.58 6.68
N LEU A 62 7.76 4.93 6.68
CA LEU A 62 7.24 4.19 7.82
C LEU A 62 8.09 2.94 8.16
N HIS A 63 8.67 2.30 7.15
CA HIS A 63 9.60 1.20 7.38
C HIS A 63 10.88 1.69 8.06
N LEU A 64 11.48 2.76 7.53
CA LEU A 64 12.73 3.33 8.05
C LEU A 64 12.57 3.90 9.47
N ASN A 65 11.42 4.52 9.78
CA ASN A 65 11.13 5.04 11.11
C ASN A 65 10.58 3.97 12.09
N ARG A 66 10.54 2.69 11.67
CA ARG A 66 10.09 1.52 12.45
C ARG A 66 8.63 1.55 12.91
N SER A 67 7.77 2.38 12.31
CA SER A 67 6.34 2.44 12.64
C SER A 67 5.46 1.51 11.79
N LEU A 68 5.95 1.03 10.65
CA LEU A 68 5.22 0.15 9.74
C LEU A 68 4.80 -1.18 10.40
N ILE A 69 5.73 -1.85 11.10
CA ILE A 69 5.45 -3.12 11.78
C ILE A 69 4.35 -2.97 12.85
N PRO A 70 4.42 -1.97 13.76
CA PRO A 70 3.31 -1.70 14.69
C PRO A 70 1.96 -1.44 14.00
N MET A 71 1.94 -0.75 12.85
CA MET A 71 0.70 -0.53 12.09
C MET A 71 0.13 -1.85 11.55
N LEU A 72 0.97 -2.70 10.96
CA LEU A 72 0.58 -4.00 10.43
C LEU A 72 0.03 -4.93 11.52
N ARG A 73 0.65 -4.94 12.71
CA ARG A 73 0.16 -5.68 13.88
C ARG A 73 -1.21 -5.20 14.33
N ARG A 74 -1.41 -3.88 14.45
CA ARG A 74 -2.72 -3.32 14.83
C ARG A 74 -3.81 -3.64 13.82
N ALA A 75 -3.46 -3.70 12.54
CA ALA A 75 -4.38 -4.09 11.46
C ALA A 75 -4.63 -5.61 11.39
N GLY A 76 -3.98 -6.43 12.24
CA GLY A 76 -4.09 -7.88 12.20
C GLY A 76 -3.42 -8.55 11.00
N ALA A 77 -2.60 -7.80 10.25
CA ALA A 77 -1.91 -8.27 9.06
C ALA A 77 -0.61 -9.04 9.38
N LEU A 78 -0.09 -8.89 10.60
CA LEU A 78 1.14 -9.53 11.07
C LEU A 78 0.94 -10.11 12.47
N TRP A 79 1.25 -11.40 12.63
CA TRP A 79 1.16 -12.13 13.90
C TRP A 79 2.55 -12.64 14.28
N VAL A 80 3.27 -11.87 15.10
CA VAL A 80 4.53 -12.27 15.76
C VAL A 80 4.52 -11.75 17.18
#